data_AF-A0A8J8EZM7-F1
#
_entry.id   AF-A0A8J8EZM7-F1
#
_cell.length_a   1.000
_cell.length_b   1.000
_cell.length_c   1.000
_cell.angle_alpha   90.00
_cell.angle_beta   90.00
_cell.angle_gamma   90.00
#
_symmetry.space_group_name_H-M   'P 1'
#
loop_
_entity.id
_entity.type
_entity.pdbx_description
1 polymer ?
#
loop_
_entity_poly.entity_id
_entity_poly.type
_entity_poly.pdbx_seq_one_letter_code
_entity_poly.pdbx_strand_id
1 'polypeptide(L)'
;TNRGVIKTGIVVNATNAWAKLINAMAGIKTPIPIEPYKHQAVITQPIRKGAIKPMVISFKYGHAYLTQTSHGGVVGGVGYELGPTYDLNPTYEFMREVSYYFTRIIPALRELLILRTWAGYYAKTPDSNPAIGKIGELNDY
;
A
#
# COMPACT_ATOMS: atom_id res chain seq x y z
N THR A 1 1.28 22.11 16.00
CA THR A 1 0.98 22.07 14.55
C THR A 1 1.48 23.37 13.92
N ASN A 2 1.36 23.54 12.61
CA ASN A 2 1.58 24.84 11.95
C ASN A 2 0.49 25.90 12.28
N ARG A 3 -0.44 25.59 13.21
CA ARG A 3 -1.53 26.45 13.69
C ARG A 3 -1.52 26.60 15.23
N GLY A 4 -0.37 26.39 15.86
CA GLY A 4 -0.20 26.50 17.32
C GLY A 4 -0.12 25.15 18.05
N VAL A 5 -0.09 25.23 19.38
CA VAL A 5 0.10 24.08 20.28
C VAL A 5 -1.25 23.57 20.79
N ILE A 6 -1.44 22.26 20.78
CA ILE A 6 -2.58 21.59 21.39
C ILE A 6 -2.05 20.87 22.64
N LYS A 7 -2.61 21.19 23.81
CA LYS A 7 -2.23 20.56 25.08
C LYS A 7 -2.97 19.23 25.22
N THR A 8 -2.25 18.15 25.45
CA THR A 8 -2.79 16.82 25.72
C THR A 8 -1.77 15.99 26.51
N GLY A 9 -2.24 15.04 27.32
CA GLY A 9 -1.40 14.06 27.99
C GLY A 9 -1.21 12.76 27.19
N ILE A 10 -2.02 12.53 26.15
CA ILE A 10 -1.98 11.31 25.34
C ILE A 10 -1.95 11.68 23.85
N VAL A 11 -1.04 11.03 23.11
CA VAL A 11 -0.90 11.14 21.65
C VAL A 11 -0.76 9.74 21.08
N VAL A 12 -1.41 9.49 19.93
CA VAL A 12 -1.26 8.25 19.16
C VAL A 12 -0.58 8.58 17.83
N ASN A 13 0.57 7.96 17.57
CA ASN A 13 1.22 8.05 16.26
C ASN A 13 0.63 7.02 15.30
N ALA A 14 -0.35 7.43 14.49
CA ALA A 14 -0.97 6.61 13.45
C ALA A 14 -0.50 6.99 12.02
N THR A 15 0.75 7.44 11.87
CA THR A 15 1.28 7.99 10.60
C THR A 15 2.11 7.02 9.77
N ASN A 16 2.13 5.72 10.12
CA ASN A 16 2.72 4.61 9.38
C ASN A 16 4.01 4.93 8.57
N ALA A 17 3.92 5.21 7.28
CA ALA A 17 5.06 5.51 6.39
C ALA A 17 5.89 6.70 6.89
N TRP A 18 5.25 7.66 7.56
CA TRP A 18 5.87 8.81 8.21
C TRP A 18 6.13 8.60 9.71
N ALA A 19 5.85 7.41 10.26
CA ALA A 19 5.95 7.16 11.70
C ALA A 19 7.36 7.44 12.24
N LYS A 20 8.40 7.15 11.45
CA LYS A 20 9.80 7.44 11.80
C LYS A 20 10.04 8.94 12.07
N LEU A 21 9.39 9.83 11.31
CA LEU A 21 9.49 11.28 11.51
C LEU A 21 8.80 11.71 12.80
N ILE A 22 7.60 11.20 13.06
CA ILE A 22 6.86 11.52 14.29
C ILE A 22 7.55 10.96 15.53
N ASN A 23 8.12 9.74 15.44
CA ASN A 23 8.90 9.15 16.51
C ASN A 23 10.15 9.99 16.83
N ALA A 24 10.83 10.51 15.80
CA ALA A 24 11.95 11.42 15.97
C ALA A 24 11.53 12.76 16.61
N MET A 25 10.38 13.34 16.20
CA MET A 25 9.82 14.55 16.83
C MET A 25 9.47 14.34 18.30
N ALA A 26 9.01 13.13 18.65
CA ALA A 26 8.70 12.74 20.03
C ALA A 26 9.93 12.32 20.84
N GLY A 27 11.14 12.29 20.25
CA GLY A 27 12.37 11.90 20.94
C GLY A 27 12.45 10.43 21.34
N ILE A 28 11.67 9.54 20.71
CA ILE A 28 11.69 8.09 20.98
C ILE A 28 13.02 7.50 20.53
N LYS A 29 13.74 6.82 21.45
CA LYS A 29 15.04 6.21 21.19
C LYS A 29 14.91 4.72 20.83
N THR A 30 13.87 4.05 21.31
CA THR A 30 13.57 2.67 20.90
C THR A 30 13.50 2.59 19.37
N PRO A 31 14.28 1.70 18.72
CA PRO A 31 14.23 1.53 17.28
C PRO A 31 12.92 0.85 16.88
N ILE A 32 12.07 1.58 16.15
CA ILE A 32 10.85 1.05 15.52
C ILE A 32 11.04 1.14 14.00
N PRO A 33 11.62 0.11 13.37
CA PRO A 33 12.03 0.15 11.95
C PRO A 33 10.80 0.05 11.04
N ILE A 34 10.27 1.20 10.64
CA ILE A 34 9.19 1.33 9.66
C ILE A 34 9.72 2.11 8.47
N GLU A 35 9.71 1.50 7.29
CA GLU A 35 10.20 2.11 6.06
C GLU A 35 9.11 2.15 4.97
N PRO A 36 9.01 3.24 4.20
CA PRO A 36 8.03 3.37 3.13
C PRO A 36 8.51 2.63 1.88
N TYR A 37 7.70 1.71 1.39
CA TYR A 37 7.93 1.02 0.12
C TYR A 37 6.80 1.33 -0.85
N LYS A 38 7.18 1.67 -2.08
CA LYS A 38 6.25 1.93 -3.18
C LYS A 38 5.65 0.62 -3.67
N HIS A 39 4.34 0.51 -3.56
CA HIS A 39 3.50 -0.50 -4.21
C HIS A 39 2.58 0.18 -5.22
N GLN A 40 2.18 -0.56 -6.25
CA GLN A 40 1.42 -0.02 -7.37
C GLN A 40 0.15 -0.83 -7.63
N ALA A 41 -0.85 -0.15 -8.19
CA ALA A 41 -2.13 -0.74 -8.55
C ALA A 41 -2.61 -0.23 -9.92
N VAL A 42 -3.51 -0.99 -10.53
CA VAL A 42 -4.12 -0.72 -11.84
C VAL A 42 -5.64 -0.83 -11.73
N ILE A 43 -6.34 -0.08 -12.58
CA ILE A 43 -7.80 -0.17 -12.78
C ILE A 43 -8.12 -0.26 -14.28
N THR A 44 -8.99 -1.20 -14.64
CA THR A 44 -9.50 -1.37 -16.01
C THR A 44 -10.79 -0.60 -16.25
N GLN A 45 -11.28 -0.59 -17.50
CA GLN A 45 -12.66 -0.20 -17.79
C GLN A 45 -13.67 -1.08 -17.03
N PRO A 46 -14.89 -0.58 -16.77
CA PRO A 46 -15.94 -1.39 -16.16
C PRO A 46 -16.34 -2.58 -17.02
N ILE A 47 -16.60 -3.72 -16.36
CA ILE A 47 -17.19 -4.92 -16.95
C ILE A 47 -18.52 -5.27 -16.26
N ARG A 48 -19.22 -6.30 -16.76
CA ARG A 48 -20.47 -6.79 -16.16
C ARG A 48 -20.30 -7.01 -14.66
N LYS A 49 -21.20 -6.46 -13.84
CA LYS A 49 -21.17 -6.62 -12.39
C LYS A 49 -21.22 -8.09 -11.98
N GLY A 50 -20.39 -8.47 -11.03
CA GLY A 50 -20.31 -9.83 -10.51
C GLY A 50 -19.54 -10.80 -11.41
N ALA A 51 -18.79 -10.30 -12.40
CA ALA A 51 -17.90 -11.12 -13.23
C ALA A 51 -16.70 -11.65 -12.44
N ILE A 52 -16.19 -10.85 -11.49
CA ILE A 52 -15.17 -11.28 -10.51
C ILE A 52 -15.70 -10.91 -9.13
N LYS A 53 -16.08 -11.91 -8.33
CA LYS A 53 -16.70 -11.70 -7.01
C LYS A 53 -15.69 -11.73 -5.86
N PRO A 54 -14.81 -12.74 -5.75
CA PRO A 54 -13.82 -12.76 -4.68
C PRO A 54 -12.59 -11.93 -5.06
N MET A 55 -11.77 -11.63 -4.05
CA MET A 55 -10.37 -11.31 -4.29
C MET A 55 -9.66 -12.56 -4.82
N VAL A 56 -9.20 -12.52 -6.06
CA VAL A 56 -8.38 -13.58 -6.65
C VAL A 56 -6.94 -13.28 -6.34
N ILE A 57 -6.25 -14.23 -5.70
CA ILE A 57 -4.83 -14.11 -5.35
C ILE A 57 -4.05 -15.23 -6.03
N SER A 58 -2.90 -14.91 -6.62
CA SER A 58 -1.98 -15.89 -7.15
C SER A 58 -0.56 -15.62 -6.71
N PHE A 59 -0.05 -16.44 -5.79
CA PHE A 59 1.36 -16.40 -5.39
C PHE A 59 2.30 -16.82 -6.53
N LYS A 60 1.88 -17.79 -7.35
CA LYS A 60 2.64 -18.25 -8.52
C LYS A 60 2.87 -17.15 -9.56
N TYR A 61 1.87 -16.30 -9.78
CA TYR A 61 1.92 -15.22 -10.78
C TYR A 61 2.19 -13.88 -10.10
N GLY A 62 3.41 -13.73 -9.57
CA GLY A 62 3.93 -12.45 -9.07
C GLY A 62 3.19 -11.90 -7.86
N HIS A 63 2.65 -12.75 -6.98
CA HIS A 63 1.80 -12.33 -5.85
C HIS A 63 0.62 -11.42 -6.30
N ALA A 64 0.08 -11.68 -7.49
CA ALA A 64 -1.01 -10.92 -8.04
C ALA A 64 -2.25 -10.98 -7.14
N TYR A 65 -2.92 -9.85 -7.00
CA TYR A 65 -4.25 -9.75 -6.40
C TYR A 65 -5.14 -8.92 -7.32
N LEU A 66 -6.37 -9.36 -7.56
CA LEU A 66 -7.35 -8.61 -8.32
C LEU A 66 -8.79 -8.91 -7.90
N THR A 67 -9.66 -7.92 -8.02
CA THR A 67 -11.10 -8.04 -7.79
C THR A 67 -11.88 -7.01 -8.60
N GLN A 68 -13.19 -7.15 -8.69
CA GLN A 68 -14.06 -6.15 -9.29
C GLN A 68 -14.53 -5.14 -8.24
N THR A 69 -14.38 -3.86 -8.54
CA THR A 69 -14.97 -2.77 -7.75
C THR A 69 -16.49 -2.71 -7.90
N SER A 70 -17.19 -2.02 -6.99
CA SER A 70 -18.63 -1.78 -7.09
C SER A 70 -19.05 -0.99 -8.35
N HIS A 71 -18.14 -0.14 -8.86
CA HIS A 71 -18.31 0.59 -10.12
C HIS A 71 -18.07 -0.29 -11.36
N GLY A 72 -17.59 -1.51 -11.17
CA GLY A 72 -17.48 -2.54 -12.21
C GLY A 72 -16.08 -2.69 -12.82
N GLY A 73 -15.13 -1.79 -12.55
CA GLY A 73 -13.74 -1.91 -13.02
C GLY A 73 -12.97 -2.98 -12.24
N VAL A 74 -12.03 -3.66 -12.89
CA VAL A 74 -11.14 -4.65 -12.26
C VAL A 74 -9.95 -3.91 -11.67
N VAL A 75 -9.80 -3.98 -10.35
CA VAL A 75 -8.71 -3.35 -9.59
C VAL A 75 -7.76 -4.40 -9.06
N GLY A 76 -6.47 -4.08 -9.01
CA GLY A 76 -5.49 -4.97 -8.40
C GLY A 76 -4.05 -4.52 -8.58
N GLY A 77 -3.12 -5.38 -8.19
CA GLY A 77 -1.69 -5.18 -8.35
C GLY A 77 -0.92 -6.49 -8.26
N VAL A 78 0.40 -6.38 -8.22
CA VAL A 78 1.35 -7.49 -8.10
C VAL A 78 2.40 -7.13 -7.04
N GLY A 79 3.17 -8.11 -6.58
CA GLY A 79 4.25 -7.94 -5.59
C GLY A 79 5.48 -7.21 -6.13
N TYR A 80 5.31 -6.26 -7.03
CA TYR A 80 6.38 -5.44 -7.59
C TYR A 80 6.67 -4.27 -6.64
N GLU A 81 7.66 -4.45 -5.78
CA GLU A 81 8.02 -3.54 -4.71
C GLU A 81 9.25 -2.70 -5.07
N LEU A 82 9.23 -1.41 -4.73
CA LEU A 82 10.37 -0.49 -4.88
C LEU A 82 10.59 0.32 -3.60
N GLY A 83 11.83 0.41 -3.11
CA GLY A 83 12.16 1.25 -1.96
C GLY A 83 13.29 0.73 -1.08
N PRO A 84 13.57 1.41 0.06
CA PRO A 84 12.74 2.45 0.68
C PRO A 84 12.63 3.76 -0.12
N THR A 85 11.44 4.33 -0.25
CA THR A 85 11.22 5.60 -0.99
C THR A 85 9.87 6.27 -0.65
N TYR A 86 9.83 7.60 -0.77
CA TYR A 86 8.60 8.41 -0.77
C TYR A 86 8.18 8.82 -2.20
N ASP A 87 8.81 8.29 -3.24
CA ASP A 87 8.34 8.46 -4.62
C ASP A 87 7.03 7.69 -4.82
N LEU A 88 6.08 8.30 -5.55
CA LEU A 88 4.79 7.70 -5.92
C LEU A 88 4.55 7.70 -7.43
N ASN A 89 5.57 8.00 -8.24
CA ASN A 89 5.43 7.90 -9.68
C ASN A 89 5.29 6.43 -10.10
N PRO A 90 4.23 6.05 -10.82
CA PRO A 90 4.06 4.70 -11.31
C PRO A 90 5.11 4.40 -12.39
N THR A 91 5.47 3.13 -12.52
CA THR A 91 6.54 2.68 -13.41
C THR A 91 6.00 1.88 -14.59
N TYR A 92 6.70 1.94 -15.71
CA TYR A 92 6.32 1.18 -16.92
C TYR A 92 6.47 -0.33 -16.70
N GLU A 93 7.48 -0.72 -15.93
CA GLU A 93 7.79 -2.10 -15.56
C GLU A 93 6.60 -2.74 -14.83
N PHE A 94 6.02 -2.02 -13.87
CA PHE A 94 4.81 -2.48 -13.18
C PHE A 94 3.65 -2.68 -14.15
N MET A 95 3.41 -1.71 -15.05
CA MET A 95 2.33 -1.81 -16.04
C MET A 95 2.51 -3.04 -16.96
N ARG A 96 3.74 -3.36 -17.33
CA ARG A 96 4.08 -4.57 -18.12
C ARG A 96 3.85 -5.85 -17.33
N GLU A 97 4.34 -5.93 -16.10
CA GLU A 97 4.20 -7.12 -15.26
C GLU A 97 2.75 -7.40 -14.88
N VAL A 98 2.00 -6.40 -14.43
CA VAL A 98 0.61 -6.57 -14.01
C VAL A 98 -0.23 -7.06 -15.19
N SER A 99 -0.02 -6.51 -16.39
CA SER A 99 -0.69 -6.95 -17.62
C SER A 99 -0.35 -8.40 -17.98
N TYR A 100 0.93 -8.79 -17.84
CA TYR A 100 1.36 -10.16 -18.08
C TYR A 100 0.73 -11.16 -17.11
N TYR A 101 0.79 -10.89 -15.80
CA TYR A 101 0.27 -11.80 -14.79
C TYR A 101 -1.27 -11.88 -14.82
N PHE A 102 -1.97 -10.75 -14.93
CA PHE A 102 -3.44 -10.73 -14.93
C PHE A 102 -4.00 -11.53 -16.09
N THR A 103 -3.43 -11.39 -17.28
CA THR A 103 -3.89 -12.11 -18.49
C THR A 103 -3.50 -13.59 -18.52
N ARG A 104 -2.68 -14.05 -17.58
CA ARG A 104 -2.41 -15.48 -17.32
C ARG A 104 -3.37 -16.08 -16.30
N ILE A 105 -3.81 -15.29 -15.33
CA ILE A 105 -4.78 -15.73 -14.31
C ILE A 105 -6.19 -15.72 -14.90
N ILE A 106 -6.58 -14.63 -15.59
CA ILE A 106 -7.88 -14.48 -16.25
C ILE A 106 -7.64 -14.03 -17.71
N PRO A 107 -7.62 -14.95 -18.68
CA PRO A 107 -7.30 -14.63 -20.08
C PRO A 107 -8.21 -13.58 -20.72
N ALA A 108 -9.47 -13.47 -20.29
CA ALA A 108 -10.42 -12.48 -20.78
C ALA A 108 -9.99 -11.02 -20.52
N LEU A 109 -9.06 -10.78 -19.58
CA LEU A 109 -8.56 -9.44 -19.30
C LEU A 109 -7.70 -8.86 -20.43
N ARG A 110 -7.28 -9.68 -21.42
CA ARG A 110 -6.53 -9.21 -22.60
C ARG A 110 -7.29 -8.21 -23.45
N GLU A 111 -8.62 -8.30 -23.44
CA GLU A 111 -9.51 -7.46 -24.24
C GLU A 111 -9.92 -6.16 -23.51
N LEU A 112 -9.45 -5.95 -22.28
CA LEU A 112 -9.85 -4.79 -21.48
C LEU A 112 -8.83 -3.65 -21.59
N LEU A 113 -9.36 -2.43 -21.66
CA LEU A 113 -8.57 -1.22 -21.53
C LEU A 113 -8.14 -1.00 -20.07
N ILE A 114 -6.85 -0.71 -19.89
CA ILE A 114 -6.33 -0.12 -18.64
C ILE A 114 -6.65 1.38 -18.66
N LEU A 115 -7.31 1.88 -17.62
CA LEU A 115 -7.65 3.30 -17.51
C LEU A 115 -6.60 4.11 -16.76
N ARG A 116 -6.00 3.52 -15.71
CA ARG A 116 -5.03 4.21 -14.85
C ARG A 116 -4.18 3.22 -14.07
N THR A 117 -2.93 3.61 -13.82
CA THR A 117 -2.06 3.07 -12.78
C THR A 117 -1.74 4.15 -11.75
N TRP A 118 -1.48 3.76 -10.52
CA TRP A 118 -1.03 4.66 -9.45
C TRP A 118 -0.17 3.89 -8.44
N ALA A 119 0.46 4.64 -7.54
CA ALA A 119 1.26 4.08 -6.46
C ALA A 119 0.77 4.52 -5.08
N GLY A 120 1.18 3.78 -4.05
CA GLY A 120 0.95 4.07 -2.64
C GLY A 120 2.04 3.45 -1.78
N TYR A 121 2.06 3.82 -0.50
CA TYR A 121 3.04 3.31 0.45
C TYR A 121 2.55 2.05 1.16
N TYR A 122 3.43 1.07 1.25
CA TYR A 122 3.42 0.10 2.31
C TYR A 122 4.43 0.56 3.36
N ALA A 123 3.96 0.74 4.60
CA ALA A 123 4.83 1.04 5.73
C ALA A 123 5.33 -0.29 6.31
N LYS A 124 6.49 -0.75 5.85
CA LYS A 124 6.99 -2.09 6.15
C LYS A 124 7.83 -2.10 7.42
N THR A 125 7.59 -3.12 8.22
CA THR A 125 8.43 -3.57 9.32
C THR A 125 9.19 -4.84 8.91
N PRO A 126 10.27 -5.22 9.62
CA PRO A 126 11.07 -6.40 9.28
C PRO A 126 10.27 -7.72 9.26
N ASP A 127 9.22 -7.82 10.07
CA ASP A 127 8.36 -9.01 10.18
C ASP A 127 7.01 -8.86 9.46
N SER A 128 6.80 -7.73 8.77
CA SER A 128 5.54 -7.36 8.11
C SER A 128 4.33 -7.20 9.04
N ASN A 129 4.52 -7.14 10.37
CA ASN A 129 3.46 -6.85 11.34
C ASN A 129 3.49 -5.39 11.80
N PRO A 130 2.34 -4.81 12.19
CA PRO A 130 2.31 -3.44 12.68
C PRO A 130 2.91 -3.33 14.09
N ALA A 131 3.55 -2.19 14.38
CA ALA A 131 3.94 -1.82 15.74
C ALA A 131 2.76 -1.14 16.46
N ILE A 132 2.06 -1.87 17.34
CA ILE A 132 0.91 -1.36 18.08
C ILE A 132 1.18 -1.55 19.58
N GLY A 133 1.23 -0.45 20.32
CA GLY A 133 1.43 -0.50 21.76
C GLY A 133 1.79 0.85 22.38
N LYS A 134 1.90 0.87 23.72
CA LYS A 134 2.39 2.01 24.48
C LYS A 134 3.92 2.04 24.43
N ILE A 135 4.50 3.22 24.22
CA ILE A 135 5.94 3.43 24.32
C ILE A 135 6.31 3.65 25.79
N GLY A 136 7.15 2.77 26.34
CA GLY A 136 7.55 2.82 27.75
C GLY A 136 8.46 4.00 28.12
N GLU A 137 9.22 4.52 27.15
CA GLU A 137 10.20 5.61 27.36
C GLU A 137 9.55 6.98 27.57
N LEU A 138 8.31 7.16 27.11
CA LEU A 138 7.59 8.44 27.18
C LEU A 138 6.71 8.57 28.44
N ASN A 139 7.05 7.84 29.50
CA ASN A 139 6.35 7.92 30.77
C ASN A 139 6.91 9.06 31.62
N ASP A 140 6.58 10.29 31.26
CA ASP A 140 6.69 11.45 32.15
C ASP A 140 5.45 12.32 31.95
N TYR A 141 4.31 11.90 32.51
CA TYR A 141 3.26 12.71 33.16
C TYR A 141 2.27 11.78 33.89
#